data_AF-A0A524MBZ7-F1
#
_entry.id   AF-A0A524MBZ7-F1
#
_cell.length_a   1.000
_cell.length_b   1.000
_cell.length_c   1.000
_cell.angle_alpha   90.00
_cell.angle_beta   90.00
_cell.angle_gamma   90.00
#
_symmetry.space_group_name_H-M   'P 1'
#
loop_
_entity.id
_entity.type
_entity.pdbx_description
1 polymer ?
#
loop_
_entity_poly.entity_id
_entity_poly.type
_entity_poly.pdbx_seq_one_letter_code
_entity_poly.pdbx_strand_id
1 'polypeptide(L)'
;AKRELPPIPRAIGIITSSQGAALRDVQSVLERRWPHVRLFLFPSSVQGESAPKELRQALDRAIAFSESSHSLDVLILTRGGGSAEDLSAFNDEALARAIFACPIPLISAVGHEVDFSITDFVADQRAPTPSAAAEMAVPDRAEALGFVSSTVHRMQRQLRSLWRRMVDEFRVHAGMCLMRSPQRRFETYEQRLDLGLGSALRAMASQWQKKQSVAHHWAEILRLSDPSLPLTRGYSLTYRQGERRPLRSVSGLEVGETIETRLSDGRLISCTKEVLPDES
;
A
#
# COMPACT_ATOMS: atom_id res chain seq x y z
N ALA A 1 -6.25 19.10 17.14
CA ALA A 1 -7.61 18.97 16.58
C ALA A 1 -8.00 17.50 16.65
N LYS A 2 -9.28 17.17 16.84
CA LYS A 2 -9.74 15.77 16.81
C LYS A 2 -9.52 15.17 15.42
N ARG A 3 -9.08 13.92 15.36
CA ARG A 3 -8.82 13.16 14.14
C ARG A 3 -10.07 12.44 13.68
N GLU A 4 -10.23 12.29 12.36
CA GLU A 4 -11.31 11.49 11.80
C GLU A 4 -10.97 9.99 11.89
N LEU A 5 -12.00 9.17 12.09
CA LEU A 5 -11.85 7.72 12.04
C LEU A 5 -11.71 7.25 10.58
N PRO A 6 -10.78 6.34 10.29
CA PRO A 6 -10.64 5.77 8.97
C PRO A 6 -11.90 4.96 8.62
N PRO A 7 -12.43 5.07 7.39
CA PRO A 7 -13.69 4.43 7.01
C PRO A 7 -13.60 2.90 6.97
N ILE A 8 -12.40 2.34 6.77
CA ILE A 8 -12.15 0.90 6.73
C ILE A 8 -10.84 0.62 7.48
N PRO A 9 -10.87 0.41 8.80
CA PRO A 9 -9.66 0.06 9.54
C PRO A 9 -9.21 -1.37 9.21
N ARG A 10 -7.90 -1.59 9.22
CA ARG A 10 -7.23 -2.89 9.06
C ARG A 10 -6.74 -3.42 10.40
N ALA A 11 -6.38 -2.54 11.34
CA ALA A 11 -5.90 -2.88 12.66
C ALA A 11 -6.48 -1.96 13.73
N ILE A 12 -7.07 -2.55 14.77
CA ILE A 12 -7.62 -1.85 15.94
C ILE A 12 -6.83 -2.28 17.17
N GLY A 13 -6.37 -1.31 17.96
CA GLY A 13 -5.84 -1.54 19.30
C GLY A 13 -6.93 -1.34 20.35
N ILE A 14 -7.03 -2.24 21.34
CA ILE A 14 -7.93 -2.11 22.48
C ILE A 14 -7.11 -1.94 23.76
N ILE A 15 -7.39 -0.88 24.52
CA ILE A 15 -6.86 -0.67 25.86
C ILE A 15 -7.98 -0.97 26.85
N THR A 16 -7.90 -2.12 27.52
CA THR A 16 -8.85 -2.55 28.55
C THR A 16 -8.25 -3.68 29.41
N SER A 17 -8.99 -4.19 30.39
CA SER A 17 -8.54 -5.32 31.19
C SER A 17 -8.58 -6.64 30.40
N SER A 18 -7.60 -7.53 30.63
CA SER A 18 -7.45 -8.77 29.87
C SER A 18 -8.58 -9.79 30.05
N GLN A 19 -9.39 -9.67 31.10
CA GLN A 19 -10.51 -10.57 31.42
C GLN A 19 -11.88 -9.87 31.43
N GLY A 20 -11.94 -8.61 30.97
CA GLY A 20 -13.14 -7.77 31.08
C GLY A 20 -14.28 -8.15 30.14
N ALA A 21 -15.52 -7.87 30.55
CA ALA A 21 -16.69 -7.97 29.69
C ALA A 21 -16.57 -7.07 28.43
N ALA A 22 -15.97 -5.89 28.57
CA ALA A 22 -15.78 -4.96 27.46
C ALA A 22 -14.98 -5.54 26.28
N LEU A 23 -13.95 -6.35 26.55
CA LEU A 23 -13.19 -7.00 25.48
C LEU A 23 -14.08 -7.97 24.69
N ARG A 24 -14.91 -8.75 25.39
CA ARG A 24 -15.85 -9.70 24.77
C ARG A 24 -16.93 -8.98 23.96
N ASP A 25 -17.45 -7.87 24.48
CA ASP A 25 -18.44 -7.04 23.79
C ASP A 25 -17.88 -6.49 22.48
N VAL A 26 -16.68 -5.89 22.51
CA VAL A 26 -15.99 -5.40 21.31
C VAL A 26 -15.73 -6.53 20.33
N GLN A 27 -15.19 -7.67 20.80
CA GLN A 27 -14.89 -8.81 19.93
C GLN A 27 -16.14 -9.36 19.25
N SER A 28 -17.24 -9.54 19.98
CA SER A 28 -18.51 -10.05 19.42
C SER A 28 -19.07 -9.14 18.33
N VAL A 29 -19.01 -7.82 18.51
CA VAL A 29 -19.43 -6.85 17.50
C VAL A 29 -18.54 -6.92 16.27
N LEU A 30 -17.21 -6.95 16.44
CA LEU A 30 -16.26 -6.97 15.34
C LEU A 30 -16.36 -8.27 14.52
N GLU A 31 -16.51 -9.43 15.16
CA GLU A 31 -16.71 -10.72 14.48
C GLU A 31 -17.99 -10.72 13.62
N ARG A 32 -19.06 -10.09 14.11
CA ARG A 32 -20.34 -9.98 13.40
C ARG A 32 -20.29 -8.95 12.27
N ARG A 33 -19.82 -7.72 12.54
CA ARG A 33 -19.89 -6.60 11.58
C ARG A 33 -18.72 -6.57 10.59
N TRP A 34 -17.50 -6.87 11.03
CA TRP A 34 -16.30 -6.71 10.19
C TRP A 34 -15.15 -7.66 10.60
N PRO A 35 -15.29 -8.98 10.36
CA PRO A 35 -14.36 -10.01 10.87
C PRO A 35 -12.94 -9.98 10.26
N HIS A 36 -12.67 -9.07 9.31
CA HIS A 36 -11.37 -8.97 8.63
C HIS A 36 -10.40 -8.01 9.33
N VAL A 37 -10.86 -7.28 10.36
CA VAL A 37 -9.99 -6.38 11.12
C VAL A 37 -9.10 -7.18 12.06
N ARG A 38 -7.84 -6.77 12.17
CA ARG A 38 -6.92 -7.33 13.18
C ARG A 38 -7.11 -6.62 14.50
N LEU A 39 -7.21 -7.39 15.57
CA LEU A 39 -7.41 -6.88 16.92
C LEU A 39 -6.14 -7.08 17.75
N PHE A 40 -5.67 -6.00 18.38
CA PHE A 40 -4.50 -6.02 19.27
C PHE A 40 -4.91 -5.57 20.66
N LEU A 41 -4.67 -6.40 21.68
CA LEU A 41 -4.98 -6.08 23.07
C LEU A 41 -3.77 -5.48 23.79
N PHE A 42 -3.98 -4.33 24.41
CA PHE A 42 -3.03 -3.66 25.30
C PHE A 42 -3.62 -3.68 26.72
N PRO A 43 -3.30 -4.72 27.52
CA PRO A 43 -3.94 -4.92 28.81
C PRO A 43 -3.54 -3.83 29.81
N SER A 44 -4.53 -3.30 30.53
CA SER A 44 -4.37 -2.33 31.62
C SER A 44 -5.45 -2.55 32.68
N SER A 45 -5.13 -2.24 33.95
CA SER A 45 -6.18 -2.00 34.94
C SER A 45 -6.99 -0.77 34.53
N VAL A 46 -8.31 -0.88 34.62
CA VAL A 46 -9.28 0.19 34.28
C VAL A 46 -9.93 0.80 35.52
N GLN A 47 -9.59 0.30 36.71
CA GLN A 47 -10.10 0.72 38.01
C GLN A 47 -9.01 0.58 39.07
N GLY A 48 -9.15 1.31 40.17
CA GLY A 48 -8.19 1.35 41.28
C GLY A 48 -7.08 2.39 41.10
N GLU A 49 -6.30 2.62 42.16
CA GLU A 49 -5.31 3.70 42.23
C GLU A 49 -4.16 3.56 41.21
N SER A 50 -3.81 2.35 40.79
CA SER A 50 -2.76 2.12 39.79
C SER A 50 -3.23 2.35 38.34
N ALA A 51 -4.55 2.39 38.09
CA ALA A 51 -5.12 2.41 36.75
C ALA A 51 -4.64 3.59 35.88
N PRO A 52 -4.59 4.86 36.34
CA PRO A 52 -4.10 5.96 35.50
C PRO A 52 -2.68 5.75 34.96
N LYS A 53 -1.80 5.15 35.78
CA LYS A 53 -0.42 4.87 35.38
C LYS A 53 -0.37 3.72 34.38
N GLU A 54 -1.11 2.65 34.61
CA GLU A 54 -1.17 1.50 33.71
C GLU A 54 -1.81 1.84 32.36
N LEU A 55 -2.85 2.68 32.36
CA LEU A 55 -3.52 3.13 31.14
C LEU A 55 -2.59 3.94 30.25
N ARG A 56 -1.79 4.85 30.85
CA ARG A 56 -0.74 5.57 30.13
C ARG A 56 0.32 4.62 29.56
N GLN A 57 0.80 3.67 30.36
CA GLN A 57 1.76 2.67 29.89
C GLN A 57 1.20 1.79 28.77
N ALA A 58 -0.10 1.46 28.80
CA ALA A 58 -0.76 0.73 27.73
C ALA A 58 -0.89 1.57 26.46
N LEU A 59 -1.20 2.87 26.59
CA LEU A 59 -1.23 3.82 25.48
C LEU A 59 0.15 3.97 24.84
N ASP A 60 1.21 4.16 25.64
CA ASP A 60 2.59 4.28 25.16
C ASP A 60 3.03 3.01 24.41
N ARG A 61 2.69 1.83 24.94
CA ARG A 61 2.94 0.54 24.26
C ARG A 61 2.20 0.43 22.93
N ALA A 62 0.96 0.91 22.86
CA ALA A 62 0.17 0.89 21.63
C ALA A 62 0.76 1.82 20.56
N ILE A 63 1.22 3.00 20.95
CA ILE A 63 1.90 3.95 20.05
C ILE A 63 3.20 3.35 19.52
N ALA A 64 4.07 2.85 20.41
CA ALA A 64 5.34 2.22 20.01
C ALA A 64 5.14 0.98 19.12
N PHE A 65 4.08 0.19 19.38
CA PHE A 65 3.71 -0.94 18.53
C PHE A 65 3.27 -0.49 17.13
N SER A 66 2.52 0.62 17.05
CA SER A 66 2.07 1.23 15.80
C SER A 66 3.23 1.69 14.92
N GLU A 67 4.26 2.28 15.52
CA GLU A 67 5.44 2.80 14.82
C GLU A 67 6.39 1.70 14.34
N SER A 68 6.56 0.63 15.12
CA SER A 68 7.62 -0.37 14.87
C SER A 68 7.21 -1.51 13.95
N SER A 69 5.99 -2.04 14.10
CA SER A 69 5.66 -3.37 13.59
C SER A 69 4.32 -3.43 12.86
N HIS A 70 3.31 -2.71 13.34
CA HIS A 70 1.95 -2.80 12.82
C HIS A 70 1.24 -1.46 12.95
N SER A 71 1.08 -0.72 11.85
CA SER A 71 0.30 0.51 11.85
C SER A 71 -1.13 0.24 12.37
N LEU A 72 -1.43 0.76 13.55
CA LEU A 72 -2.76 0.76 14.14
C LEU A 72 -3.56 1.92 13.54
N ASP A 73 -4.75 1.62 13.05
CA ASP A 73 -5.61 2.62 12.40
C ASP A 73 -6.50 3.34 13.42
N VAL A 74 -6.91 2.63 14.48
CA VAL A 74 -7.78 3.14 15.55
C VAL A 74 -7.41 2.51 16.89
N LEU A 75 -7.50 3.29 17.97
CA LEU A 75 -7.48 2.81 19.35
C LEU A 75 -8.86 2.91 19.98
N ILE A 76 -9.23 1.90 20.77
CA ILE A 76 -10.42 1.90 21.61
C ILE A 76 -9.97 1.82 23.06
N LEU A 77 -10.23 2.88 23.82
CA LEU A 77 -10.08 2.90 25.26
C LEU A 77 -11.43 2.56 25.88
N THR A 78 -11.52 1.46 26.62
CA THR A 78 -12.82 1.02 27.13
C THR A 78 -12.72 0.32 28.48
N ARG A 79 -13.82 0.36 29.24
CA ARG A 79 -13.96 -0.33 30.52
C ARG A 79 -15.15 -1.29 30.49
N GLY A 80 -15.06 -2.40 31.24
CA GLY A 80 -16.22 -3.25 31.52
C GLY A 80 -17.17 -2.60 32.53
N GLY A 81 -18.40 -3.10 32.64
CA GLY A 81 -19.40 -2.59 33.58
C GLY A 81 -18.87 -2.44 35.01
N GLY A 82 -19.24 -1.33 35.67
CA GLY A 82 -18.75 -0.91 36.99
C GLY A 82 -19.47 0.34 37.49
N SER A 83 -19.32 0.67 38.78
CA SER A 83 -19.99 1.81 39.42
C SER A 83 -19.41 3.15 38.93
N ALA A 84 -19.99 4.28 39.36
CA ALA A 84 -19.47 5.61 39.03
C ALA A 84 -18.08 5.88 39.67
N GLU A 85 -17.74 5.19 40.76
CA GLU A 85 -16.46 5.32 41.48
C GLU A 85 -15.27 4.84 40.63
N ASP A 86 -15.54 3.95 39.69
CA ASP A 86 -14.60 3.39 38.74
C ASP A 86 -14.23 4.36 37.59
N LEU A 87 -14.84 5.56 37.51
CA LEU A 87 -14.52 6.58 36.48
C LEU A 87 -13.34 7.48 36.87
N SER A 88 -12.93 7.47 38.14
CA SER A 88 -11.87 8.33 38.68
C SER A 88 -10.55 8.19 37.90
N ALA A 89 -10.21 6.98 37.47
CA ALA A 89 -8.99 6.71 36.71
C ALA A 89 -8.92 7.45 35.35
N PHE A 90 -10.09 7.79 34.80
CA PHE A 90 -10.25 8.45 33.51
C PHE A 90 -10.37 9.98 33.61
N ASN A 91 -10.27 10.51 34.83
CA ASN A 91 -10.18 11.94 35.12
C ASN A 91 -8.75 12.38 35.45
N ASP A 92 -7.76 11.51 35.26
CA ASP A 92 -6.34 11.86 35.44
C ASP A 92 -5.84 12.81 34.35
N GLU A 93 -5.25 13.93 34.76
CA GLU A 93 -4.75 14.97 33.84
C GLU A 93 -3.64 14.42 32.92
N ALA A 94 -2.73 13.59 33.47
CA ALA A 94 -1.61 13.08 32.69
C ALA A 94 -2.09 12.09 31.62
N LEU A 95 -3.09 11.27 31.92
CA LEU A 95 -3.74 10.41 30.92
C LEU A 95 -4.44 11.24 29.85
N ALA A 96 -5.17 12.29 30.23
CA ALA A 96 -5.83 13.17 29.28
C ALA A 96 -4.85 13.85 28.31
N ARG A 97 -3.72 14.36 28.83
CA ARG A 97 -2.64 14.92 28.00
C ARG A 97 -2.02 13.89 27.07
N ALA A 98 -1.84 12.66 27.54
CA ALA A 98 -1.31 11.57 26.72
C ALA A 98 -2.26 11.20 25.57
N ILE A 99 -3.57 11.10 25.84
CA ILE A 99 -4.59 10.86 24.81
C ILE A 99 -4.60 11.99 23.79
N PHE A 100 -4.59 13.25 24.23
CA PHE A 100 -4.58 14.39 23.33
C PHE A 100 -3.34 14.41 22.42
N ALA A 101 -2.18 13.95 22.92
CA ALA A 101 -0.94 13.87 22.17
C ALA A 101 -0.82 12.60 21.30
N CYS A 102 -1.69 11.59 21.50
CA CYS A 102 -1.63 10.32 20.77
C CYS A 102 -1.71 10.56 19.26
N PRO A 103 -0.86 9.94 18.41
CA PRO A 103 -0.91 10.11 16.97
C PRO A 103 -2.03 9.30 16.27
N ILE A 104 -2.56 8.27 16.95
CA ILE A 104 -3.55 7.33 16.41
C ILE A 104 -4.95 7.80 16.83
N PRO A 105 -5.96 7.81 15.93
CA PRO A 105 -7.33 8.12 16.29
C PRO A 105 -7.84 7.26 17.46
N LEU A 106 -8.35 7.89 18.52
CA LEU A 106 -8.79 7.21 19.74
C LEU A 106 -10.29 7.39 20.01
N ILE A 107 -10.99 6.28 20.22
CA ILE A 107 -12.39 6.22 20.66
C ILE A 107 -12.41 5.95 22.17
N SER A 108 -13.01 6.85 22.94
CA SER A 108 -13.29 6.63 24.36
C SER A 108 -14.66 5.96 24.52
N ALA A 109 -14.69 4.81 25.18
CA ALA A 109 -15.88 4.03 25.53
C ALA A 109 -15.89 3.69 27.02
N VAL A 110 -15.78 4.74 27.82
CA VAL A 110 -15.58 4.66 29.27
C VAL A 110 -16.84 5.10 30.03
N GLY A 111 -17.43 6.23 29.65
CA GLY A 111 -18.66 6.76 30.25
C GLY A 111 -19.93 6.08 29.73
N HIS A 112 -20.98 6.07 30.54
CA HIS A 112 -22.35 5.78 30.09
C HIS A 112 -22.99 7.04 29.49
N GLU A 113 -24.20 6.97 28.93
CA GLU A 113 -24.85 8.13 28.30
C GLU A 113 -24.89 9.40 29.18
N VAL A 114 -24.92 9.24 30.51
CA VAL A 114 -25.06 10.33 31.48
C VAL A 114 -23.74 10.74 32.17
N ASP A 115 -22.73 9.87 32.16
CA ASP A 115 -21.45 10.09 32.85
C ASP A 115 -20.35 10.48 31.85
N PHE A 116 -19.64 11.58 32.13
CA PHE A 116 -18.53 12.06 31.30
C PHE A 116 -17.21 12.01 32.08
N SER A 117 -16.16 11.57 31.40
CA SER A 117 -14.78 11.62 31.88
C SER A 117 -13.95 12.63 31.10
N ILE A 118 -12.84 13.09 31.67
CA ILE A 118 -11.90 13.96 30.94
C ILE A 118 -11.41 13.25 29.67
N THR A 119 -11.18 11.93 29.73
CA THR A 119 -10.80 11.14 28.54
C THR A 119 -11.82 11.23 27.40
N ASP A 120 -13.12 11.32 27.69
CA ASP A 120 -14.16 11.46 26.65
C ASP A 120 -14.08 12.79 25.90
N PHE A 121 -13.64 13.86 26.58
CA PHE A 121 -13.51 15.17 25.97
C PHE A 121 -12.27 15.28 25.08
N VAL A 122 -11.15 14.68 25.52
CA VAL A 122 -9.88 14.73 24.78
C VAL A 122 -9.77 13.68 23.66
N ALA A 123 -10.52 12.58 23.75
CA ALA A 123 -10.57 11.57 22.69
C ALA A 123 -11.13 12.14 21.37
N ASP A 124 -10.75 11.51 20.26
CA ASP A 124 -11.19 11.90 18.93
C ASP A 124 -12.67 11.62 18.73
N GLN A 125 -13.15 10.49 19.27
CA GLN A 125 -14.56 10.14 19.32
C GLN A 125 -14.97 9.58 20.67
N ARG A 126 -16.25 9.73 21.00
CA ARG A 126 -16.88 9.16 22.20
C ARG A 126 -17.92 8.13 21.79
N ALA A 127 -17.91 6.99 22.47
CA ALA A 127 -18.97 5.99 22.41
C ALA A 127 -19.54 5.72 23.81
N PRO A 128 -20.85 5.49 23.95
CA PRO A 128 -21.49 5.25 25.25
C PRO A 128 -21.25 3.85 25.82
N THR A 129 -20.78 2.90 25.01
CA THR A 129 -20.54 1.51 25.40
C THR A 129 -19.37 0.91 24.62
N PRO A 130 -18.72 -0.16 25.14
CA PRO A 130 -17.70 -0.89 24.38
C PRO A 130 -18.23 -1.37 23.02
N SER A 131 -19.45 -1.91 22.99
CA SER A 131 -20.12 -2.33 21.74
C SER A 131 -20.30 -1.18 20.75
N ALA A 132 -20.75 -0.01 21.22
CA ALA A 132 -20.93 1.15 20.36
C ALA A 132 -19.60 1.68 19.80
N ALA A 133 -18.50 1.60 20.58
CA ALA A 133 -17.17 1.92 20.06
C ALA A 133 -16.75 0.95 18.95
N ALA A 134 -17.01 -0.34 19.13
CA ALA A 134 -16.74 -1.33 18.10
C ALA A 134 -17.56 -1.06 16.83
N GLU A 135 -18.85 -0.73 16.96
CA GLU A 135 -19.71 -0.37 15.83
C GLU A 135 -19.25 0.91 15.12
N MET A 136 -18.77 1.90 15.88
CA MET A 136 -18.25 3.15 15.32
C MET A 136 -16.90 2.95 14.62
N ALA A 137 -16.07 2.03 15.12
CA ALA A 137 -14.73 1.80 14.57
C ALA A 137 -14.78 1.13 13.19
N VAL A 138 -15.77 0.28 12.89
CA VAL A 138 -15.79 -0.53 11.66
C VAL A 138 -17.05 -0.31 10.81
N PRO A 139 -16.94 -0.46 9.48
CA PRO A 139 -18.11 -0.43 8.60
C PRO A 139 -19.01 -1.65 8.80
N ASP A 140 -20.25 -1.55 8.34
CA ASP A 140 -21.17 -2.68 8.30
C ASP A 140 -20.95 -3.53 7.04
N ARG A 141 -20.60 -4.82 7.21
CA ARG A 141 -20.42 -5.74 6.10
C ARG A 141 -21.65 -5.89 5.22
N ALA A 142 -22.85 -5.93 5.81
CA ALA A 142 -24.09 -6.12 5.04
C ALA A 142 -24.37 -4.89 4.19
N GLU A 143 -24.17 -3.70 4.75
CA GLU A 143 -24.31 -2.43 4.02
C GLU A 143 -23.28 -2.32 2.89
N ALA A 144 -22.01 -2.63 3.17
CA ALA A 144 -20.94 -2.61 2.17
C ALA A 144 -21.23 -3.57 1.00
N LEU A 145 -21.68 -4.80 1.29
CA LEU A 145 -22.08 -5.76 0.25
C LEU A 145 -23.32 -5.28 -0.52
N GLY A 146 -24.29 -4.67 0.16
CA GLY A 146 -25.47 -4.07 -0.46
C GLY A 146 -25.10 -2.92 -1.42
N PHE A 147 -24.16 -2.07 -1.03
CA PHE A 147 -23.63 -0.99 -1.87
C PHE A 147 -22.94 -1.52 -3.13
N VAL A 148 -22.08 -2.54 -2.99
CA VAL A 148 -21.42 -3.19 -4.13
C VAL A 148 -22.45 -3.81 -5.08
N SER A 149 -23.41 -4.58 -4.54
CA SER A 149 -24.45 -5.23 -5.31
C SER A 149 -25.31 -4.21 -6.08
N SER A 150 -25.80 -3.16 -5.41
CA SER A 150 -26.62 -2.14 -6.05
C SER A 150 -25.86 -1.38 -7.15
N THR A 151 -24.57 -1.14 -6.96
CA THR A 151 -23.69 -0.52 -7.96
C THR A 151 -23.52 -1.42 -9.19
N VAL A 152 -23.30 -2.73 -9.01
CA VAL A 152 -23.24 -3.71 -10.10
C VAL A 152 -24.56 -3.76 -10.87
N HIS A 153 -25.70 -3.81 -10.18
CA HIS A 153 -27.02 -3.80 -10.82
C HIS A 153 -27.26 -2.52 -11.62
N ARG A 154 -26.83 -1.35 -11.11
CA ARG A 154 -26.91 -0.08 -11.82
C ARG A 154 -26.06 -0.09 -13.09
N MET A 155 -24.81 -0.57 -13.02
CA MET A 155 -23.93 -0.70 -14.18
C MET A 155 -24.52 -1.63 -15.25
N GLN A 156 -25.04 -2.80 -14.86
CA GLN A 156 -25.69 -3.73 -15.78
C GLN A 156 -26.92 -3.13 -16.47
N ARG A 157 -27.73 -2.33 -15.75
CA ARG A 157 -28.87 -1.61 -16.35
C ARG A 157 -28.40 -0.58 -17.37
N GLN A 158 -27.34 0.17 -17.08
CA GLN A 158 -26.77 1.15 -18.01
C GLN A 158 -26.21 0.48 -19.27
N LEU A 159 -25.44 -0.60 -19.13
CA LEU A 159 -24.92 -1.37 -20.27
C LEU A 159 -26.03 -1.94 -21.15
N ARG A 160 -27.08 -2.52 -20.54
CA ARG A 160 -28.26 -2.99 -21.29
C ARG A 160 -28.98 -1.87 -22.02
N SER A 161 -29.08 -0.68 -21.42
CA SER A 161 -29.70 0.47 -22.06
C SER A 161 -28.87 0.97 -23.25
N LEU A 162 -27.55 1.04 -23.11
CA LEU A 162 -26.65 1.39 -24.22
C LEU A 162 -26.73 0.36 -25.34
N TRP A 163 -26.74 -0.93 -25.01
CA TRP A 163 -26.90 -2.01 -25.98
C TRP A 163 -28.21 -1.89 -26.76
N ARG A 164 -29.34 -1.69 -26.08
CA ARG A 164 -30.64 -1.49 -26.75
C ARG A 164 -30.63 -0.28 -27.67
N ARG A 165 -30.07 0.86 -27.21
CA ARG A 165 -29.95 2.06 -28.06
C ARG A 165 -29.14 1.79 -29.32
N MET A 166 -28.01 1.09 -29.23
CA MET A 166 -27.22 0.71 -30.40
C MET A 166 -27.99 -0.22 -31.34
N VAL A 167 -28.71 -1.21 -30.81
CA VAL A 167 -29.53 -2.12 -31.61
C VAL A 167 -30.69 -1.40 -32.29
N ASP A 168 -31.36 -0.49 -31.59
CA ASP A 168 -32.47 0.30 -32.13
C ASP A 168 -31.97 1.28 -33.19
N GLU A 169 -30.84 1.96 -32.95
CA GLU A 169 -30.19 2.83 -33.93
C GLU A 169 -29.78 2.06 -35.19
N PHE A 170 -29.23 0.85 -35.02
CA PHE A 170 -28.88 -0.04 -36.11
C PHE A 170 -30.14 -0.49 -36.88
N ARG A 171 -31.22 -0.85 -36.20
CA ARG A 171 -32.50 -1.24 -36.82
C ARG A 171 -33.13 -0.10 -37.61
N VAL A 172 -33.10 1.12 -37.07
CA VAL A 172 -33.58 2.31 -37.78
C VAL A 172 -32.73 2.56 -39.02
N HIS A 173 -31.40 2.51 -38.90
CA HIS A 173 -30.50 2.66 -40.05
C HIS A 173 -30.67 1.55 -41.09
N ALA A 174 -30.83 0.29 -40.67
CA ALA A 174 -31.07 -0.85 -41.54
C ALA A 174 -32.45 -0.79 -42.21
N GLY A 175 -33.49 -0.38 -41.49
CA GLY A 175 -34.83 -0.13 -42.03
C GLY A 175 -34.88 1.04 -43.02
N MET A 176 -34.10 2.10 -42.77
CA MET A 176 -33.91 3.20 -43.72
C MET A 176 -33.08 2.77 -44.94
N CYS A 177 -32.11 1.86 -44.79
CA CYS A 177 -31.35 1.27 -45.92
C CYS A 177 -32.24 0.47 -46.88
N LEU A 178 -33.33 -0.12 -46.40
CA LEU A 178 -34.31 -0.82 -47.25
C LEU A 178 -35.17 0.12 -48.11
N MET A 179 -35.22 1.42 -47.78
CA MET A 179 -36.10 2.40 -48.43
C MET A 179 -35.38 3.36 -49.39
N ARG A 180 -34.04 3.46 -49.39
CA ARG A 180 -33.27 4.30 -50.34
C ARG A 180 -31.92 3.67 -50.69
N SER A 181 -31.82 3.15 -51.93
CA SER A 181 -30.62 2.70 -52.64
C SER A 181 -29.56 1.97 -51.77
N PRO A 182 -29.77 0.67 -51.45
CA PRO A 182 -28.91 -0.09 -50.56
C PRO A 182 -27.44 -0.19 -51.01
N GLN A 183 -27.16 -0.29 -52.32
CA GLN A 183 -25.82 -0.58 -52.84
C GLN A 183 -24.75 0.45 -52.47
N ARG A 184 -25.01 1.76 -52.68
CA ARG A 184 -24.02 2.81 -52.38
C ARG A 184 -23.66 2.92 -50.90
N ARG A 185 -24.60 2.57 -50.01
CA ARG A 185 -24.35 2.59 -48.57
C ARG A 185 -23.51 1.40 -48.13
N PHE A 186 -23.76 0.20 -48.69
CA PHE A 186 -22.91 -0.96 -48.47
C PHE A 186 -21.48 -0.70 -48.95
N GLU A 187 -21.29 -0.14 -50.15
CA GLU A 187 -19.96 0.24 -50.66
C GLU A 187 -19.24 1.24 -49.72
N THR A 188 -19.98 2.20 -49.16
CA THR A 188 -19.40 3.18 -48.20
C THR A 188 -19.05 2.53 -46.87
N TYR A 189 -19.86 1.60 -46.36
CA TYR A 189 -19.57 0.86 -45.13
C TYR A 189 -18.42 -0.13 -45.30
N GLU A 190 -18.33 -0.82 -46.45
CA GLU A 190 -17.18 -1.66 -46.82
C GLU A 190 -15.90 -0.83 -46.86
N GLN A 191 -15.90 0.31 -47.56
CA GLN A 191 -14.74 1.21 -47.59
C GLN A 191 -14.35 1.72 -46.19
N ARG A 192 -15.31 2.02 -45.33
CA ARG A 192 -15.03 2.45 -43.94
C ARG A 192 -14.48 1.31 -43.08
N LEU A 193 -14.97 0.09 -43.26
CA LEU A 193 -14.46 -1.10 -42.59
C LEU A 193 -13.04 -1.41 -43.05
N ASP A 194 -12.75 -1.35 -44.35
CA ASP A 194 -11.42 -1.59 -44.89
C ASP A 194 -10.40 -0.54 -44.42
N LEU A 195 -10.79 0.75 -44.43
CA LEU A 195 -9.95 1.82 -43.90
C LEU A 195 -9.75 1.70 -42.38
N GLY A 196 -10.80 1.31 -41.64
CA GLY A 196 -10.74 1.09 -40.20
C GLY A 196 -9.85 -0.09 -39.83
N LEU A 197 -10.03 -1.23 -40.48
CA LEU A 197 -9.21 -2.44 -40.29
C LEU A 197 -7.75 -2.18 -40.70
N GLY A 198 -7.52 -1.54 -41.85
CA GLY A 198 -6.18 -1.18 -42.31
C GLY A 198 -5.48 -0.19 -41.39
N SER A 199 -6.19 0.79 -40.81
CA SER A 199 -5.60 1.71 -39.83
C SER A 199 -5.33 1.04 -38.48
N ALA A 200 -6.22 0.17 -38.00
CA ALA A 200 -6.03 -0.61 -36.78
C ALA A 200 -4.86 -1.58 -36.89
N LEU A 201 -4.76 -2.33 -37.99
CA LEU A 201 -3.63 -3.25 -38.25
C LEU A 201 -2.30 -2.50 -38.34
N ARG A 202 -2.26 -1.34 -39.00
CA ARG A 202 -1.06 -0.49 -39.04
C ARG A 202 -0.68 0.07 -37.66
N ALA A 203 -1.66 0.48 -36.86
CA ALA A 203 -1.41 0.94 -35.50
C ALA A 203 -0.88 -0.19 -34.60
N MET A 204 -1.45 -1.40 -34.71
CA MET A 204 -0.96 -2.59 -34.02
C MET A 204 0.47 -2.94 -34.44
N ALA A 205 0.76 -2.95 -35.74
CA ALA A 205 2.10 -3.21 -36.26
C ALA A 205 3.11 -2.16 -35.79
N SER A 206 2.74 -0.87 -35.80
CA SER A 206 3.60 0.21 -35.30
C SER A 206 3.87 0.09 -33.81
N GLN A 207 2.86 -0.27 -33.01
CA GLN A 207 3.04 -0.48 -31.57
C GLN A 207 3.89 -1.71 -31.27
N TRP A 208 3.71 -2.79 -32.04
CA TRP A 208 4.56 -3.96 -31.96
C TRP A 208 6.03 -3.62 -32.24
N GLN A 209 6.26 -2.87 -33.33
CA GLN A 209 7.61 -2.46 -33.71
C GLN A 209 8.25 -1.55 -32.67
N LYS A 210 7.51 -0.58 -32.09
CA LYS A 210 8.00 0.25 -30.99
C LYS A 210 8.41 -0.58 -29.78
N LYS A 211 7.57 -1.54 -29.36
CA LYS A 211 7.90 -2.44 -28.25
C LYS A 211 9.13 -3.30 -28.55
N GLN A 212 9.27 -3.78 -29.77
CA GLN A 212 10.42 -4.56 -30.20
C GLN A 212 11.70 -3.71 -30.21
N SER A 213 11.66 -2.47 -30.70
CA SER A 213 12.79 -1.54 -30.66
C SER A 213 13.22 -1.22 -29.23
N VAL A 214 12.25 -0.98 -28.32
CA VAL A 214 12.55 -0.75 -26.90
C VAL A 214 13.18 -2.00 -26.28
N ALA A 215 12.65 -3.19 -26.56
CA ALA A 215 13.23 -4.44 -26.07
C ALA A 215 14.66 -4.67 -26.60
N HIS A 216 14.92 -4.40 -27.88
CA HIS A 216 16.26 -4.46 -28.45
C HIS A 216 17.21 -3.47 -27.79
N HIS A 217 16.78 -2.23 -27.57
CA HIS A 217 17.58 -1.21 -26.92
C HIS A 217 17.97 -1.61 -25.49
N TRP A 218 17.03 -2.12 -24.69
CA TRP A 218 17.33 -2.62 -23.35
C TRP A 218 18.22 -3.86 -23.37
N ALA A 219 18.03 -4.77 -24.32
CA ALA A 219 18.92 -5.92 -24.50
C ALA A 219 20.35 -5.48 -24.86
N GLU A 220 20.50 -4.42 -25.64
CA GLU A 220 21.80 -3.84 -25.99
C GLU A 220 22.46 -3.12 -24.82
N ILE A 221 21.71 -2.33 -24.04
CA ILE A 221 22.21 -1.73 -22.79
C ILE A 221 22.65 -2.81 -21.80
N LEU A 222 21.83 -3.85 -21.63
CA LEU A 222 22.14 -4.96 -20.71
C LEU A 222 23.40 -5.70 -21.16
N ARG A 223 23.56 -5.91 -22.46
CA ARG A 223 24.81 -6.44 -23.03
C ARG A 223 25.97 -5.53 -22.70
N LEU A 224 25.92 -4.24 -23.05
CA LEU A 224 27.01 -3.29 -22.81
C LEU A 224 27.38 -3.12 -21.33
N SER A 225 26.47 -3.44 -20.42
CA SER A 225 26.69 -3.42 -18.97
C SER A 225 27.37 -4.69 -18.44
N ASP A 226 27.60 -5.71 -19.27
CA ASP A 226 28.30 -6.93 -18.91
C ASP A 226 29.81 -6.64 -18.71
N PRO A 227 30.34 -6.79 -17.48
CA PRO A 227 31.74 -6.50 -17.16
C PRO A 227 32.76 -7.37 -17.92
N SER A 228 32.32 -8.46 -18.58
CA SER A 228 33.17 -9.37 -19.35
C SER A 228 33.36 -8.97 -20.83
N LEU A 229 32.57 -8.01 -21.34
CA LEU A 229 32.66 -7.57 -22.74
C LEU A 229 33.98 -6.87 -23.11
N PRO A 230 34.60 -6.04 -22.25
CA PRO A 230 35.93 -5.50 -22.54
C PRO A 230 36.97 -6.63 -22.70
N LEU A 231 36.87 -7.68 -21.89
CA LEU A 231 37.80 -8.81 -21.92
C LEU A 231 37.74 -9.58 -23.25
N THR A 232 36.54 -9.79 -23.79
CA THR A 232 36.34 -10.48 -25.08
C THR A 232 36.75 -9.64 -26.30
N ARG A 233 36.84 -8.31 -26.16
CA ARG A 233 37.36 -7.41 -27.20
C ARG A 233 38.89 -7.29 -27.21
N GLY A 234 39.59 -8.08 -26.39
CA GLY A 234 41.06 -8.08 -26.31
C GLY A 234 41.64 -7.08 -25.29
N TYR A 235 40.81 -6.42 -24.49
CA TYR A 235 41.28 -5.64 -23.35
C TYR A 235 41.55 -6.57 -22.16
N SER A 236 42.47 -6.17 -21.29
CA SER A 236 42.77 -6.90 -20.06
C SER A 236 42.39 -6.05 -18.85
N LEU A 237 42.07 -6.71 -17.73
CA LEU A 237 41.88 -6.04 -16.44
C LEU A 237 43.06 -6.40 -15.55
N THR A 238 43.85 -5.41 -15.17
CA THR A 238 45.01 -5.59 -14.30
C THR A 238 44.66 -5.23 -12.86
N TYR A 239 45.08 -6.08 -11.92
CA TYR A 239 44.87 -5.98 -10.49
C TYR A 239 46.22 -6.00 -9.78
N ARG A 240 46.30 -5.38 -8.61
CA ARG A 240 47.38 -5.61 -7.66
C ARG A 240 47.19 -6.97 -7.00
N GLN A 241 48.27 -7.71 -6.76
CA GLN A 241 48.18 -9.07 -6.24
C GLN A 241 47.41 -9.11 -4.90
N GLY A 242 46.29 -9.83 -4.87
CA GLY A 242 45.41 -9.95 -3.69
C GLY A 242 44.25 -8.96 -3.63
N GLU A 243 44.19 -7.96 -4.51
CA GLU A 243 43.10 -6.98 -4.54
C GLU A 243 42.02 -7.31 -5.59
N ARG A 244 40.76 -6.95 -5.30
CA ARG A 244 39.61 -7.17 -6.20
C ARG A 244 39.27 -5.97 -7.09
N ARG A 245 39.92 -4.82 -6.90
CA ARG A 245 39.67 -3.61 -7.70
C ARG A 245 40.73 -3.48 -8.79
N PRO A 246 40.34 -3.24 -10.06
CA PRO A 246 41.32 -3.09 -11.13
C PRO A 246 42.10 -1.79 -10.93
N LEU A 247 43.39 -1.83 -11.24
CA LEU A 247 44.28 -0.68 -11.28
C LEU A 247 43.81 0.24 -12.41
N ARG A 248 43.42 1.47 -12.08
CA ARG A 248 42.94 2.47 -13.05
C ARG A 248 43.96 3.56 -13.37
N SER A 249 45.08 3.57 -12.66
CA SER A 249 46.16 4.54 -12.84
C SER A 249 47.49 3.87 -12.54
N VAL A 250 48.55 4.38 -13.17
CA VAL A 250 49.95 4.02 -12.90
C VAL A 250 50.49 4.74 -11.65
N SER A 251 49.80 5.77 -11.16
CA SER A 251 50.18 6.53 -9.96
C SER A 251 50.10 5.65 -8.71
N GLY A 252 51.27 5.24 -8.18
CA GLY A 252 51.37 4.42 -6.96
C GLY A 252 51.70 2.94 -7.19
N LEU A 253 52.14 2.56 -8.40
CA LEU A 253 52.80 1.28 -8.68
C LEU A 253 54.32 1.40 -8.45
N GLU A 254 54.91 0.43 -7.75
CA GLU A 254 56.36 0.38 -7.52
C GLU A 254 57.07 -0.57 -8.51
N VAL A 255 58.32 -0.26 -8.84
CA VAL A 255 59.17 -1.15 -9.65
C VAL A 255 59.52 -2.39 -8.82
N GLY A 256 59.25 -3.57 -9.36
CA GLY A 256 59.36 -4.87 -8.68
C GLY A 256 58.03 -5.40 -8.15
N GLU A 257 56.96 -4.60 -8.18
CA GLU A 257 55.65 -5.02 -7.68
C GLU A 257 55.01 -6.09 -8.59
N THR A 258 54.28 -7.05 -8.00
CA THR A 258 53.60 -8.13 -8.74
C THR A 258 52.14 -7.74 -9.03
N ILE A 259 51.76 -7.82 -10.30
CA ILE A 259 50.43 -7.53 -10.82
C ILE A 259 49.80 -8.77 -11.44
N GLU A 260 48.49 -8.91 -11.28
CA GLU A 260 47.69 -9.98 -11.88
C GLU A 260 46.84 -9.38 -13.00
N THR A 261 47.05 -9.84 -14.22
CA THR A 261 46.29 -9.40 -15.39
C THR A 261 45.31 -10.49 -15.80
N ARG A 262 44.03 -10.15 -15.83
CA ARG A 262 42.95 -11.04 -16.27
C ARG A 262 42.61 -10.79 -17.72
N LEU A 263 42.59 -11.87 -18.50
CA LEU A 263 42.16 -11.93 -19.90
C LEU A 263 40.80 -12.63 -20.01
N SER A 264 40.24 -12.71 -21.22
CA SER A 264 38.96 -13.39 -21.48
C SER A 264 38.93 -14.87 -21.09
N ASP A 265 40.08 -15.53 -21.16
CA ASP A 265 40.24 -16.97 -21.04
C ASP A 265 41.20 -17.41 -19.92
N GLY A 266 41.86 -16.47 -19.24
CA GLY A 266 42.88 -16.81 -18.24
C GLY A 266 43.39 -15.64 -17.40
N ARG A 267 44.38 -15.92 -16.54
CA ARG A 267 45.06 -14.95 -15.68
C ARG A 267 46.56 -15.08 -15.86
N LEU A 268 47.25 -13.96 -15.93
CA LEU A 268 48.70 -13.86 -16.04
C LEU A 268 49.24 -13.11 -14.82
N ILE A 269 50.35 -13.58 -14.27
CA ILE A 269 51.06 -12.89 -13.19
C ILE A 269 52.31 -12.28 -13.79
N SER A 270 52.53 -11.00 -13.54
CA SER A 270 53.65 -10.24 -14.10
C SER A 270 54.24 -9.33 -13.04
N CYS A 271 55.52 -8.99 -13.18
CA CYS A 271 56.23 -8.09 -12.27
C CYS A 271 56.59 -6.81 -13.01
N THR A 272 56.32 -5.66 -12.39
CA THR A 272 56.55 -4.33 -12.94
C THR A 272 58.06 -4.07 -13.07
N LYS A 273 58.57 -3.96 -14.29
CA LYS A 273 60.00 -3.68 -14.53
C LYS A 273 60.34 -2.19 -14.56
N GLU A 274 59.40 -1.37 -15.03
CA GLU A 274 59.55 0.07 -15.18
C GLU A 274 58.15 0.68 -15.25
N VAL A 275 57.95 1.87 -14.68
CA VAL A 275 56.67 2.62 -14.73
C VAL A 275 56.92 3.92 -15.45
N LEU A 276 56.35 4.06 -16.65
CA LEU A 276 56.43 5.27 -17.46
C LEU A 276 55.04 5.92 -17.47
N PRO A 277 54.83 7.02 -16.73
CA PRO A 277 53.60 7.80 -16.85
C PRO A 277 53.60 8.60 -18.17
N ASP A 278 52.52 8.51 -18.94
CA ASP A 278 52.30 9.42 -20.07
C ASP A 278 52.00 10.83 -19.55
N GLU A 279 52.64 11.86 -20.14
CA GLU A 279 52.17 13.23 -20.01
C GLU A 279 50.87 13.37 -20.82
N SER A 280 49.85 13.97 -20.18
CA SER A 280 48.44 13.94 -20.62
C SER A 280 48.18 14.45 -22.02
#